data_AF-A0A434IA66-F1
#
_entry.id   AF-A0A434IA66-F1
#
_cell.length_a   1.000
_cell.length_b   1.000
_cell.length_c   1.000
_cell.angle_alpha   90.00
_cell.angle_beta   90.00
_cell.angle_gamma   90.00
#
_symmetry.space_group_name_H-M   'P 1'
#
loop_
_entity.id
_entity.type
_entity.pdbx_description
1 polymer ?
#
loop_
_entity_poly.entity_id
_entity_poly.type
_entity_poly.pdbx_seq_one_letter_code
_entity_poly.pdbx_strand_id
1 'polypeptide(L)'
;VILFADLAVIPFIVAMTAPLVKGNVFRMVVIGTVTLAIGFYVANALAPLFTSAAVSSGFKLPADALQITSVVDGFLWVPYVVIEAIQGMGLVGIIVIAVVIAALFVLYRRNPLGWERAAGAEDEPAEETA
;
A
#
# COMPACT_ATOMS: atom_id res chain seq x y z
N VAL A 1 -3.14 17.46 -6.27
CA VAL A 1 -4.35 16.69 -5.92
C VAL A 1 -5.26 16.66 -7.13
N ILE A 2 -5.50 15.47 -7.68
CA ILE A 2 -6.45 15.28 -8.78
C ILE A 2 -7.85 15.14 -8.18
N LEU A 3 -8.40 16.27 -7.71
CA LEU A 3 -9.56 16.33 -6.81
C LEU A 3 -10.76 15.45 -7.23
N PHE A 4 -11.04 15.35 -8.53
CA PHE A 4 -12.13 14.51 -9.03
C PHE A 4 -11.87 13.01 -8.86
N ALA A 5 -10.64 12.55 -9.07
CA ALA A 5 -10.27 11.17 -8.83
C ALA A 5 -10.23 10.87 -7.33
N ASP A 6 -9.66 11.79 -6.54
CA ASP A 6 -9.52 11.61 -5.10
C ASP A 6 -10.88 11.61 -4.36
N LEU A 7 -11.88 12.35 -4.85
CA LEU A 7 -13.24 12.36 -4.29
C LEU A 7 -13.94 11.01 -4.42
N ALA A 8 -13.72 10.28 -5.53
CA ALA A 8 -14.33 8.96 -5.76
C ALA A 8 -13.67 7.85 -4.91
N VAL A 9 -12.43 8.06 -4.48
CA VAL A 9 -11.62 7.07 -3.76
C VAL A 9 -12.00 6.95 -2.29
N ILE A 10 -12.39 8.06 -1.65
CA ILE A 10 -12.74 8.09 -0.22
C ILE A 10 -13.92 7.13 0.11
N PRO A 11 -15.05 7.15 -0.61
CA PRO A 11 -16.15 6.20 -0.37
C PRO A 11 -15.74 4.75 -0.62
N PHE A 12 -14.89 4.52 -1.62
CA PHE A 12 -14.42 3.17 -1.98
C PHE A 12 -13.63 2.51 -0.84
N ILE A 13 -12.72 3.25 -0.22
CA ILE A 13 -11.93 2.75 0.92
C ILE A 13 -12.83 2.45 2.11
N VAL A 14 -13.75 3.35 2.43
CA VAL A 14 -14.69 3.16 3.55
C VAL A 14 -15.59 1.95 3.27
N ALA A 15 -16.09 1.78 2.05
CA ALA A 15 -16.91 0.64 1.66
C ALA A 15 -16.16 -0.70 1.74
N MET A 16 -14.86 -0.75 1.39
CA MET A 16 -14.03 -1.94 1.56
C MET A 16 -13.87 -2.37 3.03
N THR A 17 -14.04 -1.46 3.99
CA THR A 17 -14.01 -1.80 5.42
C THR A 17 -15.32 -2.42 5.92
N ALA A 18 -16.42 -2.33 5.17
CA ALA A 18 -17.73 -2.87 5.55
C ALA A 18 -17.74 -4.37 5.89
N PRO A 19 -17.15 -5.27 5.08
CA PRO A 19 -17.07 -6.69 5.44
C PRO A 19 -16.22 -6.95 6.69
N LEU A 20 -15.18 -6.15 6.93
CA LEU A 20 -14.28 -6.32 8.08
C LEU A 20 -14.96 -6.00 9.42
N VAL A 21 -15.87 -5.01 9.44
CA VAL A 21 -16.54 -4.57 10.67
C VAL A 21 -18.01 -4.99 10.75
N LYS A 22 -18.42 -5.95 9.92
CA LYS A 22 -19.79 -6.50 9.87
C LYS A 22 -20.87 -5.40 9.73
N GLY A 23 -20.59 -4.38 8.90
CA GLY A 23 -21.51 -3.27 8.65
C GLY A 23 -21.60 -2.19 9.74
N ASN A 24 -20.73 -2.19 10.76
CA ASN A 24 -20.72 -1.14 11.78
C ASN A 24 -20.18 0.21 11.22
N VAL A 25 -21.08 1.15 10.94
CA VAL A 25 -20.78 2.46 10.35
C VAL A 25 -19.79 3.28 11.18
N PHE A 26 -19.93 3.30 12.50
CA PHE A 26 -19.02 4.07 13.37
C PHE A 26 -17.59 3.56 13.24
N ARG A 27 -17.40 2.24 13.27
CA ARG A 27 -16.07 1.62 13.10
C ARG A 27 -15.52 1.86 11.69
N MET A 28 -16.37 1.83 10.66
CA MET A 28 -15.94 2.14 9.28
C MET A 28 -15.41 3.57 9.15
N VAL A 29 -16.10 4.56 9.74
CA VAL A 29 -15.67 5.96 9.67
C VAL A 29 -14.35 6.17 10.40
N VAL A 30 -14.19 5.59 11.60
CA VAL A 30 -12.94 5.71 12.37
C VAL A 30 -11.77 5.06 11.61
N ILE A 31 -11.94 3.83 11.11
CA ILE A 31 -10.90 3.13 10.34
C ILE A 31 -10.56 3.88 9.06
N GLY A 32 -11.58 4.33 8.31
CA GLY A 32 -11.40 5.11 7.09
C GLY A 32 -10.64 6.41 7.35
N THR A 33 -10.97 7.11 8.44
CA THR A 33 -10.29 8.36 8.84
C THR A 33 -8.81 8.12 9.17
N VAL A 34 -8.50 7.09 9.96
CA VAL A 34 -7.10 6.74 10.30
C VAL A 34 -6.33 6.34 9.05
N THR A 35 -6.93 5.52 8.19
CA THR A 35 -6.31 5.07 6.95
C THR A 35 -6.03 6.24 6.01
N LEU A 36 -6.98 7.16 5.85
CA LEU A 36 -6.79 8.37 5.06
C LEU A 36 -5.72 9.29 5.65
N ALA A 37 -5.70 9.48 6.97
CA ALA A 37 -4.68 10.29 7.63
C ALA A 37 -3.27 9.78 7.33
N ILE A 38 -3.04 8.47 7.47
CA ILE A 38 -1.77 7.82 7.13
C ILE A 38 -1.48 7.97 5.63
N GLY A 39 -2.49 7.75 4.79
CA GLY A 39 -2.38 7.91 3.33
C GLY A 39 -1.93 9.32 2.94
N PHE A 40 -2.47 10.37 3.55
CA PHE A 40 -2.06 11.75 3.26
C PHE A 40 -0.59 12.01 3.59
N TYR A 41 -0.05 11.44 4.67
CA TYR A 41 1.37 11.58 5.00
C TYR A 41 2.25 10.90 3.95
N VAL A 42 1.91 9.68 3.54
CA VAL A 42 2.65 8.93 2.52
C VAL A 42 2.54 9.62 1.14
N ALA A 43 1.35 10.10 0.78
CA ALA A 43 1.12 10.83 -0.47
C ALA A 43 1.96 12.11 -0.56
N ASN A 44 2.12 12.82 0.56
CA ASN A 44 2.96 14.00 0.63
C ASN A 44 4.45 13.66 0.51
N ALA A 45 4.90 12.56 1.11
CA ALA A 45 6.27 12.11 1.00
C ALA A 45 6.63 11.65 -0.43
N LEU A 46 5.67 11.06 -1.15
CA LEU A 46 5.86 10.62 -2.54
C LEU A 46 5.67 11.74 -3.58
N ALA A 47 5.03 12.85 -3.22
CA ALA A 47 4.70 13.95 -4.14
C ALA A 47 5.92 14.48 -4.95
N PRO A 48 7.13 14.66 -4.37
CA PRO A 48 8.29 15.11 -5.14
C PRO A 48 8.71 14.11 -6.22
N LEU A 49 8.57 12.81 -5.92
CA LEU A 49 8.94 11.71 -6.81
C LEU A 49 8.02 11.65 -8.03
N PHE A 50 6.71 11.74 -7.81
CA PHE A 50 5.72 11.81 -8.88
C PHE A 50 5.84 13.11 -9.70
N THR A 51 6.14 14.22 -9.04
CA THR A 51 6.35 15.52 -9.73
C THR A 51 7.57 15.45 -10.65
N SER A 52 8.68 14.90 -10.18
CA SER A 52 9.90 14.71 -10.98
C SER A 52 9.64 13.79 -12.19
N ALA A 53 8.93 12.68 -11.96
CA ALA A 53 8.55 11.75 -13.02
C ALA A 53 7.66 12.44 -14.09
N ALA A 54 6.69 13.24 -13.68
CA ALA A 54 5.82 13.99 -14.60
C ALA A 54 6.59 15.04 -15.42
N VAL A 55 7.51 15.79 -14.80
CA VAL A 55 8.36 16.74 -15.53
C VAL A 55 9.25 16.01 -16.53
N SER A 56 9.82 14.86 -16.14
CA SER A 56 10.68 14.05 -17.02
C SER A 56 9.92 13.46 -18.21
N SER A 57 8.61 13.21 -18.09
CA SER A 57 7.76 12.73 -19.18
C SER A 57 7.26 13.84 -20.12
N GLY A 58 7.67 15.09 -19.88
CA GLY A 58 7.30 16.24 -20.70
C GLY A 58 6.00 16.93 -20.27
N PHE A 59 5.46 16.61 -19.09
CA PHE A 59 4.31 17.31 -18.53
C PHE A 59 4.71 18.72 -18.08
N LYS A 60 4.00 19.74 -18.60
CA LYS A 60 4.21 21.13 -18.19
C LYS A 60 3.40 21.43 -16.94
N LEU A 61 4.08 21.67 -15.83
CA LEU A 61 3.44 22.12 -14.60
C LEU A 61 2.78 23.50 -14.82
N PRO A 62 1.53 23.70 -14.38
CA PRO A 62 0.93 25.04 -14.33
C PRO A 62 1.77 25.97 -13.46
N ALA A 63 1.80 27.27 -13.78
CA ALA A 63 2.67 28.26 -13.12
C ALA A 63 2.51 28.34 -11.60
N ASP A 64 1.33 27.98 -11.07
CA ASP A 64 1.00 28.02 -9.65
C ASP A 64 1.09 26.65 -8.94
N ALA A 65 1.47 25.58 -9.65
CA ALA A 65 1.51 24.22 -9.11
C ALA A 65 2.96 23.81 -8.75
N LEU A 66 3.25 23.69 -7.46
CA LEU A 66 4.56 23.28 -6.96
C LEU A 66 4.79 21.76 -7.05
N GLN A 67 3.75 20.95 -6.80
CA GLN A 67 3.86 19.49 -6.76
C GLN A 67 2.58 18.80 -7.24
N ILE A 68 2.75 17.62 -7.85
CA ILE A 68 1.68 16.69 -8.21
C ILE A 68 1.61 15.59 -7.16
N THR A 69 0.40 15.35 -6.65
CA THR A 69 0.11 14.32 -5.64
C THR A 69 -1.34 13.87 -5.79
N SER A 70 -1.63 12.61 -5.47
CA SER A 70 -2.98 12.02 -5.34
C SER A 70 -3.14 11.38 -3.96
N VAL A 71 -4.38 11.34 -3.46
CA VAL A 71 -4.73 10.62 -2.22
C VAL A 71 -4.51 9.12 -2.41
N VAL A 72 -4.70 8.61 -3.62
CA VAL A 72 -4.45 7.20 -3.97
C VAL A 72 -2.99 6.81 -3.75
N ASP A 73 -2.07 7.74 -4.03
CA ASP A 73 -0.63 7.50 -3.85
C ASP A 73 -0.28 7.22 -2.38
N GLY A 74 -1.12 7.69 -1.45
CA GLY A 74 -1.00 7.39 -0.02
C GLY A 74 -1.15 5.92 0.34
N PHE A 75 -1.82 5.12 -0.49
CA PHE A 75 -1.94 3.67 -0.29
C PHE A 75 -0.74 2.89 -0.83
N LEU A 76 0.19 3.55 -1.53
CA LEU A 76 1.44 2.96 -2.01
C LEU A 76 2.51 2.92 -0.90
N TRP A 77 2.10 2.58 0.33
CA TRP A 77 3.00 2.52 1.48
C TRP A 77 4.08 1.43 1.34
N VAL A 78 3.76 0.31 0.67
CA VAL A 78 4.77 -0.73 0.38
C VAL A 78 5.85 -0.21 -0.57
N PRO A 79 5.50 0.31 -1.77
CA PRO A 79 6.48 1.00 -2.63
C PRO A 79 7.23 2.12 -1.92
N TYR A 80 6.55 2.94 -1.10
CA TYR A 80 7.19 4.01 -0.35
C TYR A 80 8.30 3.50 0.57
N VAL A 81 8.03 2.47 1.37
CA VAL A 81 9.04 1.87 2.27
C VAL A 81 10.22 1.30 1.47
N VAL A 82 9.96 0.68 0.33
CA VAL A 82 11.00 0.17 -0.56
C VAL A 82 11.86 1.30 -1.12
N ILE A 83 11.22 2.38 -1.59
CA ILE A 83 11.91 3.55 -2.13
C ILE A 83 12.78 4.21 -1.06
N GLU A 84 12.23 4.45 0.13
CA GLU A 84 12.97 5.02 1.27
C GLU A 84 14.16 4.15 1.67
N ALA A 85 13.98 2.82 1.73
CA ALA A 85 15.06 1.90 2.02
C ALA A 85 16.19 1.95 0.97
N ILE A 86 15.83 2.07 -0.31
CA ILE A 86 16.80 2.17 -1.41
C ILE A 86 17.46 3.56 -1.44
N GLN A 87 16.72 4.65 -1.23
CA GLN A 87 17.29 6.00 -1.21
C GLN A 87 18.19 6.22 0.01
N GLY A 88 17.85 5.64 1.17
CA GLY A 88 18.64 5.77 2.40
C GLY A 88 19.89 4.88 2.45
N MET A 89 19.84 3.66 1.89
CA MET A 89 20.94 2.68 1.98
C MET A 89 21.60 2.35 0.63
N GLY A 90 21.10 2.91 -0.48
CA GLY A 90 21.60 2.66 -1.83
C GLY A 90 21.55 1.18 -2.20
N LEU A 91 22.68 0.67 -2.71
CA LEU A 91 22.82 -0.71 -3.18
C LEU A 91 22.63 -1.74 -2.05
N VAL A 92 22.92 -1.36 -0.80
CA VAL A 92 22.67 -2.20 0.37
C VAL A 92 21.17 -2.40 0.61
N GLY A 93 20.36 -1.37 0.39
CA GLY A 93 18.89 -1.46 0.52
C GLY A 93 18.30 -2.50 -0.44
N ILE A 94 18.79 -2.54 -1.69
CA ILE A 94 18.37 -3.52 -2.69
C ILE A 94 18.73 -4.95 -2.26
N ILE A 95 19.96 -5.16 -1.78
CA ILE A 95 20.42 -6.47 -1.31
C ILE A 95 19.61 -6.92 -0.09
N VAL A 96 19.35 -6.03 0.86
CA VAL A 96 18.55 -6.35 2.05
C VAL A 96 17.13 -6.74 1.67
N ILE A 97 16.47 -5.99 0.78
CA ILE A 97 15.12 -6.32 0.31
C ILE A 97 15.11 -7.69 -0.40
N ALA A 98 16.09 -7.95 -1.27
CA ALA A 98 16.20 -9.23 -1.96
C ALA A 98 16.40 -10.40 -0.97
N VAL A 99 17.22 -10.21 0.06
CA VAL A 99 17.44 -11.22 1.12
C VAL A 99 16.18 -11.42 1.95
N VAL A 100 15.45 -10.36 2.30
CA VAL A 100 14.18 -10.46 3.04
C VAL A 100 13.14 -11.21 2.22
N ILE A 101 12.99 -10.91 0.93
CA ILE A 101 12.08 -11.62 0.04
C ILE A 101 12.48 -13.09 -0.09
N ALA A 102 13.78 -13.38 -0.30
CA ALA A 102 14.27 -14.75 -0.38
C ALA A 102 14.06 -15.52 0.93
N ALA A 103 14.28 -14.88 2.08
CA ALA A 103 14.05 -15.45 3.40
C ALA A 103 12.56 -15.76 3.61
N LEU A 104 11.68 -14.81 3.32
CA LEU A 104 10.23 -15.00 3.39
C LEU A 104 9.76 -16.11 2.44
N PHE A 105 10.31 -16.18 1.24
CA PHE A 105 10.01 -17.24 0.27
C PHE A 105 10.45 -18.62 0.77
N VAL A 106 11.66 -18.72 1.33
CA VAL A 106 12.15 -19.99 1.92
C VAL A 106 11.34 -20.38 3.15
N LEU A 107 10.97 -19.41 4.00
CA LEU A 107 10.19 -19.63 5.21
C LEU A 107 8.74 -20.06 4.89
N TYR A 108 8.15 -19.46 3.85
CA TYR A 108 6.86 -19.86 3.30
C TYR A 108 6.94 -21.27 2.72
N ARG A 109 7.96 -21.56 1.91
CA ARG A 109 8.14 -22.89 1.29
C ARG A 109 8.44 -23.99 2.30
N ARG A 110 8.96 -23.65 3.48
CA ARG A 110 9.22 -24.62 4.56
C ARG A 110 8.00 -24.97 5.40
N ASN A 111 6.97 -24.13 5.45
CA ASN A 111 5.78 -24.42 6.26
C ASN A 111 4.50 -23.76 5.72
N PRO A 112 4.08 -24.05 4.47
CA PRO A 112 2.96 -23.36 3.83
C PRO A 112 1.68 -23.46 4.67
N LEU A 113 1.40 -24.64 5.22
CA LEU A 113 0.25 -24.91 6.08
C LEU A 113 0.22 -24.07 7.37
N GLY A 114 1.39 -23.78 7.96
CA GLY A 114 1.47 -22.92 9.14
C GLY A 114 1.18 -21.45 8.83
N TRP A 115 1.58 -20.99 7.64
CA TRP A 115 1.27 -19.64 7.15
C TRP A 115 -0.18 -19.51 6.72
N GLU A 116 -0.75 -20.54 6.11
CA GLU A 116 -2.18 -20.62 5.75
C GLU A 116 -3.07 -20.55 7.01
N ARG A 117 -2.74 -21.32 8.05
CA ARG A 117 -3.42 -21.24 9.35
C ARG A 117 -3.27 -19.87 10.02
N ALA A 118 -2.08 -19.27 9.96
CA ALA A 118 -1.85 -17.93 10.52
C ALA A 118 -2.59 -16.81 9.75
N ALA A 119 -2.81 -17.00 8.44
CA ALA A 119 -3.61 -16.11 7.60
C ALA A 119 -5.13 -16.31 7.79
N GLY A 120 -5.54 -17.26 8.63
CA GLY A 120 -6.95 -17.54 8.94
C GLY A 120 -7.62 -18.49 7.96
N ALA A 121 -6.85 -19.28 7.19
CA ALA A 121 -7.43 -20.41 6.46
C ALA A 121 -7.94 -21.44 7.48
N GLU A 122 -9.22 -21.80 7.37
CA GLU A 122 -9.76 -22.96 8.07
C GLU A 122 -9.07 -24.22 7.50
N ASP A 123 -8.77 -25.19 8.36
CA ASP A 123 -8.22 -26.48 7.91
C ASP A 123 -9.24 -27.13 6.96
N GLU A 124 -9.00 -27.03 5.65
CA GLU A 124 -9.74 -27.81 4.68
C GLU A 124 -9.47 -29.28 5.02
N PRO A 125 -10.51 -30.07 5.40
CA PRO A 125 -10.30 -31.46 5.74
C PRO A 125 -9.71 -32.11 4.50
N ALA A 126 -8.50 -32.67 4.67
CA ALA A 126 -7.77 -33.35 3.61
C ALA A 126 -8.76 -34.23 2.84
N GLU A 127 -9.03 -33.86 1.59
CA GLU A 127 -9.90 -34.61 0.71
C GLU A 127 -9.31 -36.01 0.64
N GLU A 128 -10.03 -36.95 1.25
CA GLU A 128 -9.72 -38.36 1.34
C GLU A 128 -9.64 -38.87 -0.10
N THR A 129 -8.42 -38.93 -0.63
CA THR A 129 -8.15 -39.55 -1.93
C THR A 129 -8.27 -41.06 -1.72
N ALA A 130 -9.44 -41.56 -2.10
CA ALA A 130 -9.82 -42.97 -2.15
C ALA A 130 -8.94 -43.78 -3.12
#